data_AF-A0AAW2D6M4-F1
#
_entry.id   AF-A0AAW2D6M4-F1
#
_cell.length_a   1.000
_cell.length_b   1.000
_cell.length_c   1.000
_cell.angle_alpha   90.00
_cell.angle_beta   90.00
_cell.angle_gamma   90.00
#
_symmetry.space_group_name_H-M   'P 1'
#
loop_
_entity.id
_entity.type
_entity.pdbx_description
1 polymer ?
#
loop_
_entity_poly.entity_id
_entity_poly.type
_entity_poly.pdbx_seq_one_letter_code
_entity_poly.pdbx_strand_id
1 'polypeptide(L)' 'MESEREGESGVFKEKVELDDANRSVTLVGIEGDVMKDYKTFNPIYQVVPKGTASLAKLSIEWETQGVHGTRVK' A
#
# COMPACT_ATOMS: atom_id res chain seq x y z
N MET A 1 9.10 -25.09 -1.23
CA MET A 1 7.84 -25.14 -0.47
C MET A 1 7.38 -23.72 -0.36
N GLU A 2 6.41 -23.35 -1.19
CA GLU A 2 5.73 -22.06 -1.10
C GLU A 2 4.85 -22.16 0.16
N SER A 3 5.18 -21.40 1.20
CA SER A 3 4.31 -21.32 2.36
C SER A 3 3.13 -20.43 1.97
N GLU A 4 2.01 -21.03 1.59
CA GLU A 4 0.71 -20.38 1.65
C GLU A 4 0.52 -19.90 3.10
N ARG A 5 0.70 -18.60 3.34
CA ARG A 5 0.19 -18.00 4.57
C ARG A 5 -1.30 -17.86 4.37
N GLU A 6 -2.09 -18.65 5.10
CA GLU A 6 -3.52 -18.41 5.22
C GLU A 6 -3.71 -16.94 5.65
N GLY A 7 -4.64 -16.23 4.99
CA GLY A 7 -4.82 -14.80 5.20
C GLY A 7 -5.17 -14.50 6.66
N GLU A 8 -4.22 -13.96 7.42
CA GLU A 8 -4.46 -13.46 8.77
C GLU A 8 -5.14 -12.09 8.69
N SER A 9 -6.24 -11.92 9.42
CA SER A 9 -6.86 -10.60 9.57
C SER A 9 -5.93 -9.68 10.35
N GLY A 10 -5.66 -8.50 9.81
CA GLY A 10 -4.87 -7.46 10.47
C GLY A 10 -5.61 -6.12 10.54
N VAL A 11 -5.12 -5.25 11.41
CA VAL A 11 -5.51 -3.85 11.48
C VAL A 11 -4.61 -3.05 10.56
N PHE A 12 -5.21 -2.17 9.78
CA PHE A 12 -4.52 -1.08 9.07
C PHE A 12 -5.20 0.20 9.48
N LYS A 13 -4.45 1.11 10.10
CA LYS A 13 -4.93 2.44 10.49
C LYS A 13 -4.27 3.45 9.57
N GLU A 14 -5.09 4.16 8.82
CA GLU A 14 -4.68 5.04 7.76
C GLU A 14 -5.17 6.48 7.94
N LYS A 15 -4.46 7.42 7.33
CA LYS A 15 -4.97 8.74 6.98
C LYS A 15 -5.37 8.70 5.51
N VAL A 16 -6.59 9.12 5.20
CA VAL A 16 -7.05 9.22 3.82
C VAL A 16 -6.69 10.59 3.24
N GLU A 17 -6.02 10.59 2.09
CA GLU A 17 -5.72 11.78 1.31
C GLU A 17 -6.47 11.72 -0.03
N LEU A 18 -7.19 12.80 -0.34
CA LEU A 18 -8.01 12.92 -1.55
C LEU A 18 -7.37 13.89 -2.53
N ASP A 19 -7.29 13.48 -3.79
CA ASP A 19 -6.91 14.32 -4.91
C ASP A 19 -8.02 14.26 -5.97
N ASP A 20 -8.93 15.22 -5.89
CA ASP A 20 -10.08 15.33 -6.78
C ASP A 20 -9.66 15.62 -8.24
N ALA A 21 -8.56 16.35 -8.43
CA ALA A 21 -8.07 16.70 -9.76
C ALA A 21 -7.61 15.45 -10.52
N ASN A 22 -6.93 14.54 -9.82
CA ASN A 22 -6.46 13.27 -10.37
C ASN A 22 -7.43 12.09 -10.16
N ARG A 23 -8.56 12.32 -9.47
CA ARG A 23 -9.54 11.31 -9.07
C ARG A 23 -8.86 10.14 -8.36
N SER A 24 -8.05 10.46 -7.37
CA SER A 24 -7.29 9.48 -6.59
C SER A 24 -7.50 9.62 -5.09
N VAL A 25 -7.38 8.47 -4.42
CA VAL A 25 -7.33 8.28 -2.97
C VAL A 25 -6.00 7.65 -2.64
N THR A 26 -5.28 8.22 -1.67
CA THR A 26 -4.12 7.59 -1.04
C THR A 26 -4.47 7.22 0.39
N LEU A 27 -4.23 5.96 0.76
CA LEU A 27 -4.34 5.49 2.14
C LEU A 27 -2.95 5.54 2.77
N VAL A 28 -2.62 6.62 3.48
CA VAL A 28 -1.31 6.78 4.11
C VAL A 28 -1.29 5.98 5.41
N GLY A 29 -0.48 4.92 5.46
CA GLY A 29 -0.35 4.06 6.63
C GLY A 29 0.21 4.81 7.84
N ILE A 30 -0.46 4.71 8.99
CA ILE A 30 -0.04 5.30 10.26
C ILE A 30 0.42 4.20 11.22
N GLU A 31 -0.45 3.22 11.48
CA GLU A 31 -0.23 2.12 12.42
C GLU A 31 -0.91 0.85 11.90
N GLY A 32 -0.63 -0.29 12.52
CA GLY A 32 -1.29 -1.56 12.23
C GLY A 32 -0.31 -2.68 11.91
N ASP A 33 -0.85 -3.86 11.62
CA ASP A 33 -0.08 -5.08 11.42
C ASP A 33 0.83 -4.99 10.20
N VAL A 34 0.38 -4.34 9.12
CA VAL A 34 1.21 -4.12 7.92
C VAL A 34 2.44 -3.24 8.22
N MET A 35 2.34 -2.32 9.18
CA MET A 35 3.45 -1.43 9.53
C MET A 35 4.55 -2.15 10.33
N LYS A 36 4.34 -3.41 10.75
CA LYS A 36 5.38 -4.26 11.36
C LYS A 36 6.47 -4.68 10.38
N ASP A 37 6.15 -4.74 9.09
CA ASP A 37 7.09 -5.12 8.03
C ASP A 37 7.53 -3.90 7.21
N TYR A 38 6.67 -2.88 7.12
CA TYR A 38 6.88 -1.70 6.30
C TYR A 38 7.01 -0.44 7.14
N LYS A 39 8.02 0.36 6.82
CA LYS A 39 8.16 1.73 7.30
C LYS A 39 7.14 2.66 6.65
N THR A 40 6.86 2.43 5.35
CA THR A 40 5.84 3.15 4.59
C THR A 40 4.99 2.13 3.85
N PHE A 41 3.67 2.29 3.87
CA PHE A 41 2.74 1.47 3.09
C PHE A 41 1.55 2.34 2.67
N ASN A 42 1.56 2.78 1.41
CA ASN A 42 0.59 3.73 0.87
C ASN A 42 -0.06 3.18 -0.40
N PRO A 43 -1.18 2.44 -0.29
CA PRO A 43 -2.03 2.14 -1.42
C PRO A 43 -2.64 3.41 -2.03
N ILE A 44 -2.56 3.52 -3.34
CA ILE A 44 -3.08 4.63 -4.14
C ILE A 44 -4.07 4.06 -5.15
N TYR A 45 -5.33 4.46 -5.02
CA TYR A 45 -6.40 4.12 -5.94
C TYR A 45 -6.65 5.31 -6.85
N GLN A 46 -6.59 5.10 -8.16
CA GLN A 46 -6.92 6.13 -9.15
C GLN A 46 -7.97 5.63 -10.12
N VAL A 47 -8.97 6.45 -10.42
CA VAL A 47 -9.99 6.15 -11.43
C VAL A 47 -9.82 7.07 -12.64
N VAL A 48 -9.46 6.47 -13.78
CA VAL A 48 -9.28 7.19 -15.04
C VAL A 48 -10.44 6.88 -15.98
N PRO A 49 -11.33 7.85 -16.27
CA PRO A 49 -12.42 7.67 -17.22
C PRO A 49 -11.91 7.31 -18.62
N LYS A 50 -12.57 6.36 -19.28
CA LYS A 50 -12.31 5.94 -20.65
C LYS A 50 -13.63 5.71 -21.39
N GLY A 51 -14.17 6.79 -21.99
CA GLY A 51 -15.45 6.74 -22.69
C GLY A 51 -16.60 6.38 -21.74
N THR A 52 -17.29 5.27 -22.01
CA THR A 52 -18.41 4.76 -21.20
C THR A 52 -17.99 3.93 -19.99
N ALA A 53 -16.69 3.64 -19.84
CA ALA A 53 -16.14 2.88 -18.73
C ALA A 53 -15.04 3.68 -18.00
N SER A 54 -14.47 3.09 -16.95
CA SER A 54 -13.31 3.65 -16.26
C SER A 54 -12.24 2.58 -16.02
N LEU A 55 -10.98 2.98 -16.06
CA LEU A 55 -9.85 2.17 -15.63
C LEU A 55 -9.54 2.52 -14.18
N ALA A 56 -9.72 1.56 -13.27
CA ALA A 56 -9.16 1.65 -11.93
C ALA A 56 -7.69 1.22 -11.97
N LYS A 57 -6.81 2.05 -11.41
CA LYS A 57 -5.40 1.74 -11.17
C LYS A 57 -5.19 1.61 -9.68
N LEU A 58 -4.49 0.56 -9.28
CA LEU A 58 -3.94 0.40 -7.94
C LEU A 58 -2.42 0.49 -8.06
N SER A 59 -1.83 1.41 -7.31
CA SER A 59 -0.40 1.47 -7.08
C SER A 59 -0.16 1.38 -5.58
N ILE A 60 0.96 0.83 -5.16
CA ILE A 60 1.35 0.81 -3.74
C ILE A 60 2.73 1.42 -3.69
N GLU A 61 2.92 2.41 -2.83
CA GLU A 61 4.25 2.89 -2.47
C GLU A 61 4.62 2.25 -1.12
N TRP A 62 5.77 1.61 -1.06
CA TRP A 62 6.22 0.97 0.17
C TRP A 62 7.72 1.15 0.41
N GLU A 63 8.08 1.17 1.69
CA GLU A 63 9.45 1.09 2.16
C GLU A 63 9.49 0.00 3.23
N THR A 64 10.33 -1.02 3.08
CA THR A 64 10.48 -2.05 4.11
C THR A 64 11.27 -1.50 5.30
N GLN A 65 11.07 -2.06 6.48
CA GLN A 65 12.01 -1.84 7.58
C GLN A 65 13.35 -2.46 7.16
N GLY A 66 14.34 -1.63 6.78
CA GLY A 66 15.57 -2.10 6.16
C GLY A 66 16.20 -3.31 6.89
N VAL A 67 16.69 -4.28 6.12
CA VAL A 67 17.37 -5.46 6.67
C VAL A 67 18.50 -4.99 7.58
N HIS A 68 18.49 -5.43 8.85
CA HIS A 68 19.56 -5.14 9.80
C HIS A 68 20.88 -5.74 9.28
N GLY A 69 21.69 -4.91 8.62
CA GLY A 69 23.08 -5.19 8.24
C GLY A 69 23.27 -6.26 7.16
N THR A 70 23.34 -5.85 5.90
CA THR A 70 24.08 -6.65 4.90
C THR A 70 25.56 -6.66 5.30
N ARG A 71 26.00 -7.72 5.98
CA ARG A 71 27.42 -8.05 6.11
C ARG A 71 27.86 -8.59 4.75
N VAL A 72 28.43 -7.73 3.91
CA VAL A 72 29.18 -8.16 2.72
C VAL A 72 30.40 -8.94 3.22
N LYS A 73 30.49 -10.21 2.83
CA LYS A 73 31.73 -11.00 2.89
C LYS A 73 32.58 -10.67 1.69
#